data_AF-X6MV82-F1
#
_entry.id   AF-X6MV82-F1
#
_cell.length_a   1.000
_cell.length_b   1.000
_cell.length_c   1.000
_cell.angle_alpha   90.00
_cell.angle_beta   90.00
_cell.angle_gamma   90.00
#
_symmetry.space_group_name_H-M   'P 1'
#
loop_
_entity.id
_entity.type
_entity.pdbx_description
1 polymer ?
#
loop_
_entity_poly.entity_id
_entity_poly.type
_entity_poly.pdbx_seq_one_letter_code
_entity_poly.pdbx_strand_id
1 'polypeptide(L)'
;MFALTFQLEIQKCACDWAQLNRQKEYISTSLGAIQSHLHTFWESTKYIGSDFNERFWSYLKGVNRNTTTPGGGGEDDLLLLLTKPESAVDPVFVACMTAEESRRLDVGDSIDLRNVHGYFEIAQVTDRSVSDGRFKVHVPGQDPEWDIWLNCSDSNPIDLRRVAKHKSISRRPIYRERMKSLEVGHYCDVNLSWIGLSDTWVNAQVRMKCQFGSGQYQFVYFHPQTQQEQFLWLHVDNMRECAPYGTKTVLKDQVQKEEEEKQDTEVCCLF
;
A
#
# COMPACT_ATOMS: atom_id res chain seq x y z
N MET A 1 30.51 -38.73 13.59
CA MET A 1 29.32 -38.51 12.74
C MET A 1 28.09 -38.13 13.58
N PHE A 2 27.72 -38.89 14.62
CA PHE A 2 26.56 -38.60 15.49
C PHE A 2 26.55 -37.22 16.18
N ALA A 3 27.72 -36.69 16.59
CA ALA A 3 27.79 -35.39 17.26
C ALA A 3 27.42 -34.21 16.34
N LEU A 4 27.70 -34.31 15.03
CA LEU A 4 27.39 -33.25 14.07
C LEU A 4 25.89 -33.21 13.76
N THR A 5 25.24 -34.37 13.66
CA THR A 5 23.80 -34.49 13.43
C THR A 5 23.00 -33.92 14.60
N PHE A 6 23.42 -34.21 15.84
CA PHE A 6 22.77 -33.70 17.04
C PHE A 6 22.88 -32.17 17.16
N GLN A 7 24.02 -31.59 16.78
CA GLN A 7 24.21 -30.14 16.82
C GLN A 7 23.36 -29.39 15.77
N LEU A 8 23.13 -29.98 14.60
CA LEU A 8 22.25 -29.43 13.58
C LEU A 8 20.76 -29.48 13.99
N GLU A 9 20.32 -30.54 14.69
CA GLU A 9 18.96 -30.62 15.22
C GLU A 9 18.70 -29.58 16.31
N ILE A 10 19.67 -29.33 17.21
CA ILE A 10 19.56 -28.27 18.22
C ILE A 10 19.46 -26.89 17.56
N GLN A 11 20.25 -26.62 16.52
CA GLN A 11 20.19 -25.36 15.79
C GLN A 11 18.83 -25.17 15.09
N LYS A 12 18.29 -26.24 14.51
CA LYS A 12 16.96 -26.21 13.89
C LYS A 12 15.86 -25.89 14.91
N CYS A 13 15.86 -26.57 16.06
CA CYS A 13 14.91 -26.30 17.14
C CYS A 13 15.02 -24.87 17.69
N ALA A 14 16.22 -24.30 17.78
CA ALA A 14 16.43 -22.92 18.21
C ALA A 14 15.90 -21.90 17.18
N CYS A 15 16.05 -22.17 15.89
CA CYS A 15 15.46 -21.36 14.81
C CYS A 15 13.92 -21.41 14.84
N ASP A 16 13.33 -22.60 15.00
CA ASP A 16 11.88 -22.78 15.07
C ASP A 16 11.29 -22.07 16.31
N TRP A 17 11.98 -22.12 17.46
CA TRP A 17 11.58 -21.39 18.67
C TRP A 17 11.62 -19.86 18.48
N ALA A 18 12.67 -19.34 17.84
CA ALA A 18 12.79 -17.91 17.54
C ALA A 18 11.72 -17.43 16.54
N GLN A 19 11.28 -18.30 15.62
CA GLN A 19 10.17 -18.01 14.71
C GLN A 19 8.82 -17.98 15.44
N LEU A 20 8.59 -18.92 16.36
CA LEU A 20 7.37 -18.97 17.18
C LEU A 20 7.23 -17.75 18.09
N ASN A 21 8.33 -17.26 18.68
CA ASN A 21 8.30 -16.05 19.52
C ASN A 21 8.00 -14.79 18.71
N ARG A 22 8.53 -14.68 17.48
CA ARG A 22 8.18 -13.58 16.57
C ARG A 22 6.70 -13.60 16.17
N GLN A 23 6.11 -14.78 15.99
CA GLN A 23 4.67 -14.91 15.75
C GLN A 23 3.83 -14.49 16.97
N LYS A 24 4.26 -14.86 18.20
CA LYS A 24 3.59 -14.41 19.43
C LYS A 24 3.64 -12.90 19.61
N GLU A 25 4.78 -12.28 19.33
CA GLU A 25 4.96 -10.83 19.40
C GLU A 25 4.06 -10.13 18.38
N TYR A 26 4.00 -10.62 17.14
CA TYR A 26 3.09 -10.12 16.10
C TYR A 26 1.61 -10.21 16.51
N ILE A 27 1.19 -11.33 17.11
CA ILE A 27 -0.18 -11.52 17.61
C ILE A 27 -0.46 -10.52 18.76
N SER A 28 0.48 -10.34 19.68
CA SER A 28 0.34 -9.38 20.78
C SER A 28 0.21 -7.94 20.27
N THR A 29 1.03 -7.53 19.30
CA THR A 29 0.93 -6.21 18.65
C THR A 29 -0.41 -6.04 17.94
N SER A 30 -0.89 -7.08 17.26
CA SER A 30 -2.18 -7.06 16.56
C SER A 30 -3.36 -6.95 17.53
N LEU A 31 -3.31 -7.64 18.67
CA LEU A 31 -4.31 -7.53 19.74
C LEU A 31 -4.31 -6.14 20.37
N GLY A 32 -3.13 -5.55 20.60
CA GLY A 32 -3.00 -4.17 21.07
C GLY A 32 -3.62 -3.15 20.09
N ALA A 33 -3.40 -3.33 18.79
CA ALA A 33 -4.00 -2.49 17.76
C ALA A 33 -5.53 -2.62 17.69
N ILE A 34 -6.07 -3.84 17.85
CA ILE A 34 -7.51 -4.09 17.93
C ILE A 34 -8.11 -3.40 19.17
N GLN A 35 -7.45 -3.53 20.33
CA GLN A 35 -7.92 -2.91 21.57
C GLN A 35 -7.90 -1.38 21.48
N SER A 36 -6.87 -0.80 20.85
CA SER A 36 -6.80 0.63 20.57
C SER A 36 -7.92 1.09 19.64
N HIS A 37 -8.19 0.39 18.54
CA HIS A 37 -9.31 0.71 17.65
C HIS A 37 -10.68 0.60 18.33
N LEU A 38 -10.88 -0.42 19.18
CA LEU A 38 -12.12 -0.55 19.96
C LEU A 38 -12.29 0.58 20.97
N HIS A 39 -11.20 1.04 21.58
CA HIS A 39 -11.21 2.18 22.49
C HIS A 39 -11.50 3.49 21.75
N THR A 40 -10.85 3.74 20.62
CA THR A 40 -11.11 4.92 19.78
C THR A 40 -12.54 4.92 19.24
N PHE A 41 -13.05 3.76 18.82
CA PHE A 41 -14.44 3.59 18.44
C PHE A 41 -15.38 3.93 19.61
N TRP A 42 -15.11 3.40 20.81
CA TRP A 42 -15.86 3.72 22.03
C TRP A 42 -15.89 5.22 22.34
N GLU A 43 -14.73 5.90 22.33
CA GLU A 43 -14.63 7.34 22.56
C GLU A 43 -15.39 8.15 21.49
N SER A 44 -15.35 7.72 20.23
CA SER A 44 -16.10 8.38 19.15
C SER A 44 -17.62 8.25 19.32
N THR A 45 -18.10 7.16 19.93
CA THR A 45 -19.53 6.95 20.20
C THR A 45 -20.07 7.76 21.37
N LYS A 46 -19.22 8.36 22.22
CA LYS A 46 -19.67 9.24 23.31
C LYS A 46 -20.34 10.53 22.83
N TYR A 47 -20.07 10.93 21.59
CA TYR A 47 -20.62 12.14 20.96
C TYR A 47 -21.84 11.87 20.07
N ILE A 48 -22.13 10.60 19.79
CA ILE A 48 -23.34 10.19 19.11
C ILE A 48 -24.40 10.06 20.21
N GLY A 49 -25.42 10.92 20.18
CA GLY A 49 -26.41 11.07 21.26
C GLY A 49 -26.91 9.74 21.85
N SER A 50 -27.26 9.75 23.13
CA SER A 50 -27.61 8.58 23.95
C SER A 50 -28.57 7.58 23.29
N ASP A 51 -29.42 8.06 22.38
CA ASP A 51 -30.39 7.28 21.61
C ASP A 51 -29.73 6.24 20.66
N PHE A 52 -28.54 6.52 20.09
CA PHE A 52 -27.83 5.54 19.25
C PHE A 52 -27.23 4.40 20.08
N ASN A 53 -26.63 4.75 21.23
CA ASN A 53 -26.01 3.77 22.12
C ASN A 53 -27.09 2.84 22.71
N GLU A 54 -28.24 3.38 23.12
CA GLU A 54 -29.37 2.57 23.58
C GLU A 54 -29.93 1.66 22.50
N ARG A 55 -30.09 2.14 21.26
CA ARG A 55 -30.55 1.30 20.13
C ARG A 55 -29.56 0.19 19.78
N PHE A 56 -28.26 0.48 19.80
CA PHE A 56 -27.22 -0.50 19.54
C PHE A 56 -27.19 -1.61 20.60
N TRP A 57 -27.25 -1.26 21.88
CA TRP A 57 -27.27 -2.26 22.96
C TRP A 57 -28.63 -2.97 23.08
N SER A 58 -29.74 -2.30 22.78
CA SER A 58 -31.06 -2.94 22.70
C SER A 58 -31.11 -3.97 21.58
N TYR A 59 -30.50 -3.67 20.42
CA TYR A 59 -30.30 -4.61 19.33
C TYR A 59 -29.48 -5.83 19.75
N LEU A 60 -28.31 -5.62 20.37
CA LEU A 60 -27.46 -6.73 20.85
C LEU A 60 -28.12 -7.56 21.96
N LYS A 61 -28.94 -6.94 22.84
CA LYS A 61 -29.69 -7.64 23.89
C LYS A 61 -30.91 -8.37 23.35
N GLY A 62 -31.54 -7.86 22.28
CA GLY A 62 -32.66 -8.50 21.58
C GLY A 62 -32.25 -9.76 20.83
N VAL A 63 -31.03 -9.77 20.27
CA VAL A 63 -30.42 -10.96 19.63
C VAL A 63 -30.20 -12.11 20.63
N ASN A 64 -30.16 -11.85 21.94
CA ASN A 64 -29.82 -12.83 22.96
C ASN A 64 -31.02 -13.35 23.79
N ARG A 65 -32.28 -13.01 23.44
CA ARG A 65 -33.45 -13.39 24.27
C ARG A 65 -34.60 -14.12 23.57
N ASN A 66 -34.57 -14.32 22.25
CA ASN A 66 -35.64 -15.06 21.57
C ASN A 66 -35.13 -16.34 20.91
N THR A 67 -34.87 -17.37 21.71
CA THR A 67 -34.81 -18.76 21.24
C THR A 67 -35.61 -19.67 22.16
N THR A 68 -36.94 -19.52 22.12
CA THR A 68 -37.86 -20.60 22.53
C THR A 68 -39.24 -20.35 21.92
N THR A 69 -39.38 -20.60 20.62
CA THR A 69 -40.69 -20.87 20.02
C THR A 69 -40.59 -22.07 19.09
N PRO A 70 -41.34 -23.16 19.35
CA PRO A 70 -41.49 -24.27 18.42
C PRO A 70 -42.62 -23.93 17.46
N GLY A 71 -42.30 -23.59 16.21
CA GLY A 71 -43.29 -23.30 15.18
C GLY A 71 -42.60 -22.90 13.89
N GLY A 72 -42.65 -23.79 12.90
CA GLY A 72 -41.81 -23.73 11.72
C GLY A 72 -42.11 -22.59 10.76
N GLY A 73 -41.06 -22.26 9.98
CA GLY A 73 -41.15 -21.53 8.73
C GLY A 73 -40.80 -20.04 8.85
N GLY A 74 -39.52 -19.70 8.64
CA GLY A 74 -39.17 -18.34 8.23
C GLY A 74 -37.90 -17.70 8.82
N GLU A 75 -36.95 -18.45 9.39
CA GLU A 75 -35.73 -17.86 9.98
C GLU A 75 -34.50 -17.87 9.06
N ASP A 76 -34.57 -18.50 7.88
CA ASP A 76 -33.42 -18.59 6.97
C ASP A 76 -33.14 -17.29 6.16
N ASP A 77 -34.06 -16.33 6.14
CA ASP A 77 -33.95 -15.10 5.33
C ASP A 77 -33.19 -13.95 6.03
N LEU A 78 -33.02 -14.00 7.36
CA LEU A 78 -32.40 -12.90 8.12
C LEU A 78 -30.88 -13.05 8.30
N LEU A 79 -30.35 -14.26 8.11
CA LEU A 79 -28.90 -14.50 8.09
C LEU A 79 -28.24 -14.13 6.76
N LEU A 80 -29.01 -14.05 5.66
CA LEU A 80 -28.50 -13.71 4.33
C LEU A 80 -28.21 -12.21 4.15
N LEU A 81 -28.78 -11.34 5.01
CA LEU A 81 -28.60 -9.88 4.95
C LEU A 81 -27.40 -9.36 5.75
N LEU A 82 -26.76 -10.20 6.58
CA LEU A 82 -25.61 -9.81 7.41
C LEU A 82 -24.28 -10.38 6.93
N THR A 83 -24.29 -11.34 6.00
CA THR A 83 -23.11 -11.68 5.22
C THR A 83 -22.97 -10.68 4.09
N LYS A 84 -22.49 -9.45 4.40
CA LYS A 84 -21.86 -8.61 3.37
C LYS A 84 -20.90 -9.54 2.64
N PRO A 85 -21.05 -9.75 1.31
CA PRO A 85 -20.18 -10.66 0.59
C PRO A 85 -18.76 -10.27 0.95
N GLU A 86 -17.98 -11.26 1.42
CA GLU A 86 -16.59 -11.08 1.83
C GLU A 86 -15.96 -10.09 0.86
N SER A 87 -15.63 -8.92 1.38
CA SER A 87 -15.25 -7.77 0.56
C SER A 87 -14.21 -8.24 -0.43
N ALA A 88 -14.52 -8.19 -1.72
CA ALA A 88 -13.65 -8.68 -2.78
C ALA A 88 -12.25 -8.13 -2.51
N VAL A 89 -11.31 -9.03 -2.18
CA VAL A 89 -9.95 -8.64 -1.82
C VAL A 89 -9.37 -7.93 -3.04
N ASP A 90 -9.02 -6.65 -2.90
CA ASP A 90 -8.43 -5.87 -3.97
C ASP A 90 -7.24 -6.65 -4.57
N PRO A 91 -7.18 -6.84 -5.90
CA PRO A 91 -6.10 -7.58 -6.52
C PRO A 91 -4.75 -6.92 -6.19
N VAL A 92 -3.79 -7.73 -5.76
CA VAL A 92 -2.45 -7.28 -5.36
C VAL A 92 -1.84 -6.42 -6.47
N PHE A 93 -1.32 -5.25 -6.10
CA PHE A 93 -0.61 -4.36 -7.01
C PHE A 93 0.86 -4.79 -7.11
N VAL A 94 1.26 -5.31 -8.28
CA VAL A 94 2.65 -5.69 -8.57
C VAL A 94 3.30 -4.56 -9.37
N ALA A 95 4.12 -3.75 -8.71
CA ALA A 95 4.62 -2.49 -9.25
C ALA A 95 5.76 -2.63 -10.27
N CYS A 96 6.60 -3.65 -10.14
CA CYS A 96 7.78 -3.83 -10.99
C CYS A 96 8.02 -5.31 -11.20
N MET A 97 8.66 -5.67 -12.31
CA MET A 97 9.13 -7.04 -12.51
C MET A 97 10.35 -7.32 -11.64
N THR A 98 10.62 -8.60 -11.40
CA THR A 98 11.84 -9.06 -10.71
C THR A 98 13.05 -9.04 -11.65
N ALA A 99 14.27 -9.07 -11.10
CA ALA A 99 15.48 -9.18 -11.91
C ALA A 99 15.52 -10.48 -12.73
N GLU A 100 14.90 -11.55 -12.24
CA GLU A 100 14.79 -12.81 -12.99
C GLU A 100 13.83 -12.68 -14.18
N GLU A 101 12.73 -11.94 -14.03
CA GLU A 101 11.82 -11.67 -15.13
C GLU A 101 12.45 -10.74 -16.17
N SER A 102 13.20 -9.72 -15.75
CA SER A 102 13.91 -8.82 -16.68
C SER A 102 14.99 -9.56 -17.47
N ARG A 103 15.68 -10.54 -16.87
CA ARG A 103 16.65 -11.40 -17.56
C ARG A 103 16.05 -12.23 -18.70
N ARG A 104 14.74 -12.44 -18.70
CA ARG A 104 14.03 -13.23 -19.73
C ARG A 104 13.49 -12.39 -20.88
N LEU A 105 13.65 -11.07 -20.83
CA LEU A 105 13.22 -10.20 -21.91
C LEU A 105 14.09 -10.40 -23.15
N ASP A 106 13.45 -10.50 -24.31
CA ASP A 106 14.09 -10.60 -25.61
C ASP A 106 13.81 -9.35 -26.45
N VAL A 107 14.65 -9.14 -27.47
CA VAL A 107 14.44 -8.04 -28.44
C VAL A 107 13.09 -8.23 -29.13
N GLY A 108 12.29 -7.16 -29.15
CA GLY A 108 10.92 -7.15 -29.65
C GLY A 108 9.86 -7.20 -28.54
N ASP A 109 10.21 -7.65 -27.33
CA ASP A 109 9.29 -7.66 -26.20
C ASP A 109 8.82 -6.26 -25.83
N SER A 110 7.55 -6.17 -25.40
CA SER A 110 7.00 -4.94 -24.86
C SER A 110 7.02 -4.97 -23.33
N ILE A 111 7.21 -3.80 -22.72
CA ILE A 111 7.21 -3.60 -21.26
C ILE A 111 6.44 -2.33 -20.91
N ASP A 112 6.15 -2.16 -19.62
CA ASP A 112 5.77 -0.86 -19.07
C ASP A 112 7.03 -0.22 -18.45
N LEU A 113 7.41 0.97 -18.92
CA LEU A 113 8.59 1.71 -18.49
C LEU A 113 8.17 2.96 -17.71
N ARG A 114 8.69 3.11 -16.49
CA ARG A 114 8.54 4.31 -15.66
C ARG A 114 9.55 5.38 -16.09
N ASN A 115 9.05 6.53 -16.51
CA ASN A 115 9.89 7.69 -16.80
C ASN A 115 10.28 8.46 -15.52
N VAL A 116 11.05 9.52 -15.70
CA VAL A 116 11.59 10.33 -14.60
C VAL A 116 10.50 11.04 -13.77
N HIS A 117 9.32 11.26 -14.35
CA HIS A 117 8.17 11.85 -13.68
C HIS A 117 7.27 10.80 -13.01
N GLY A 118 7.65 9.53 -13.05
CA GLY A 118 6.93 8.43 -12.42
C GLY A 118 5.83 7.81 -13.28
N TYR A 119 5.61 8.29 -14.50
CA TYR A 119 4.58 7.78 -15.41
C TYR A 119 5.05 6.51 -16.11
N PHE A 120 4.21 5.48 -16.14
CA PHE A 120 4.45 4.25 -16.88
C PHE A 120 3.87 4.35 -18.29
N GLU A 121 4.75 4.21 -19.28
CA GLU A 121 4.43 4.16 -20.70
C GLU A 121 4.83 2.81 -21.30
N ILE A 122 4.20 2.43 -22.41
CA ILE A 122 4.58 1.20 -23.11
C ILE A 122 5.88 1.46 -23.85
N ALA A 123 6.88 0.61 -23.64
CA ALA A 123 8.15 0.62 -24.37
C ALA A 123 8.41 -0.75 -25.00
N GLN A 124 9.31 -0.80 -25.98
CA GLN A 124 9.77 -2.00 -26.65
C GLN A 124 11.27 -2.20 -26.43
N VAL A 125 11.69 -3.43 -26.16
CA VAL A 125 13.10 -3.80 -26.10
C VAL A 125 13.65 -3.82 -27.53
N THR A 126 14.59 -2.93 -27.84
CA THR A 126 15.16 -2.77 -29.19
C THR A 126 16.53 -3.40 -29.35
N ASP A 127 17.27 -3.57 -28.26
CA ASP A 127 18.60 -4.15 -28.28
C ASP A 127 18.93 -4.83 -26.94
N ARG A 128 19.91 -5.73 -26.96
CA ARG A 128 20.39 -6.46 -25.79
C ARG A 128 21.90 -6.61 -25.83
N SER A 129 22.54 -6.12 -24.79
CA SER A 129 23.98 -6.23 -24.61
C SER A 129 24.33 -7.64 -24.13
N VAL A 130 25.16 -8.33 -24.91
CA VAL A 130 25.63 -9.69 -24.62
C VAL A 130 26.63 -9.70 -23.45
N SER A 131 27.39 -8.63 -23.27
CA SER A 131 28.50 -8.59 -22.31
C SER A 131 28.07 -8.35 -20.86
N ASP A 132 27.02 -7.55 -20.65
CA ASP A 132 26.59 -7.11 -19.32
C ASP A 132 25.10 -7.35 -19.04
N GLY A 133 24.37 -7.94 -19.99
CA GLY A 133 22.96 -8.28 -19.83
C GLY A 133 22.01 -7.07 -19.78
N ARG A 134 22.50 -5.86 -20.07
CA ARG A 134 21.64 -4.68 -20.22
C ARG A 134 20.78 -4.81 -21.47
N PHE A 135 19.67 -4.09 -21.50
CA PHE A 135 18.82 -4.00 -22.67
C PHE A 135 18.46 -2.55 -22.96
N LYS A 136 18.32 -2.23 -24.25
CA LYS A 136 17.92 -0.92 -24.74
C LYS A 136 16.41 -0.94 -24.96
N VAL A 137 15.75 0.13 -24.54
CA VAL A 137 14.30 0.29 -24.70
C VAL A 137 13.99 1.54 -25.50
N HIS A 138 12.98 1.42 -26.35
CA HIS A 138 12.41 2.50 -27.14
C HIS A 138 10.97 2.73 -26.76
N VAL A 139 10.59 3.98 -26.53
CA VAL A 139 9.19 4.37 -26.34
C VAL A 139 8.62 4.77 -27.71
N PRO A 140 7.57 4.08 -28.22
CA PRO A 140 6.98 4.40 -29.50
C PRO A 140 6.55 5.88 -29.61
N GLY A 141 6.99 6.54 -30.67
CA GLY A 141 6.67 7.95 -30.95
C GLY A 141 7.69 8.95 -30.39
N GLN A 142 8.70 8.49 -29.63
CA GLN A 142 9.86 9.30 -29.28
C GLN A 142 10.96 9.14 -30.33
N ASP A 143 11.91 10.09 -30.37
CA ASP A 143 13.09 9.96 -31.24
C ASP A 143 14.03 8.87 -30.68
N PRO A 144 14.60 7.97 -31.52
CA PRO A 144 15.55 6.94 -31.08
C PRO A 144 16.79 7.44 -30.32
N GLU A 145 17.13 8.73 -30.40
CA GLU A 145 18.19 9.32 -29.58
C GLU A 145 17.87 9.30 -28.07
N TRP A 146 16.58 9.21 -27.70
CA TRP A 146 16.10 9.14 -26.32
C TRP A 146 15.97 7.71 -25.80
N ASP A 147 16.35 6.72 -26.60
CA ASP A 147 16.38 5.31 -26.18
C ASP A 147 17.28 5.13 -24.95
N ILE A 148 16.81 4.31 -24.01
CA ILE A 148 17.47 4.16 -22.71
C ILE A 148 18.08 2.77 -22.60
N TRP A 149 19.34 2.70 -22.20
CA TRP A 149 19.95 1.46 -21.74
C TRP A 149 19.64 1.24 -20.26
N LEU A 150 19.03 0.11 -19.93
CA LEU A 150 18.65 -0.24 -18.57
C LEU A 150 19.47 -1.42 -18.06
N ASN A 151 19.90 -1.34 -16.80
CA ASN A 151 20.49 -2.46 -16.08
C ASN A 151 19.57 -2.92 -14.96
N CYS A 152 18.77 -3.95 -15.21
CA CYS A 152 17.81 -4.48 -14.24
C CYS A 152 18.40 -5.61 -13.35
N SER A 153 19.69 -5.55 -13.03
CA SER A 153 20.32 -6.45 -12.07
C SER A 153 19.87 -6.15 -10.63
N ASP A 154 20.01 -7.12 -9.73
CA ASP A 154 19.74 -6.91 -8.29
C ASP A 154 20.65 -5.83 -7.67
N SER A 155 21.82 -5.58 -8.27
CA SER A 155 22.75 -4.52 -7.88
C SER A 155 22.34 -3.13 -8.35
N ASN A 156 21.36 -3.00 -9.25
CA ASN A 156 20.82 -1.73 -9.70
C ASN A 156 19.30 -1.66 -9.50
N PRO A 157 18.85 -1.45 -8.25
CA PRO A 157 17.43 -1.42 -7.93
C PRO A 157 16.70 -0.21 -8.54
N ILE A 158 17.42 0.83 -9.00
CA ILE A 158 16.80 2.02 -9.58
C ILE A 158 16.15 1.68 -10.92
N ASP A 159 16.91 1.08 -11.84
CA ASP A 159 16.38 0.68 -13.14
C ASP A 159 15.36 -0.46 -13.00
N LEU A 160 15.59 -1.39 -12.08
CA LEU A 160 14.63 -2.48 -11.83
C LEU A 160 13.26 -1.95 -11.41
N ARG A 161 13.22 -0.88 -10.59
CA ARG A 161 11.96 -0.23 -10.18
C ARG A 161 11.27 0.56 -11.30
N ARG A 162 11.90 0.71 -12.46
CA ARG A 162 11.33 1.39 -13.64
C ARG A 162 10.64 0.42 -14.59
N VAL A 163 10.86 -0.87 -14.45
CA VAL A 163 10.44 -1.85 -15.44
C VAL A 163 9.32 -2.73 -14.88
N ALA A 164 8.20 -2.79 -15.58
CA ALA A 164 7.05 -3.62 -15.24
C ALA A 164 6.58 -4.42 -16.45
N LYS A 165 5.80 -5.47 -16.22
CA LYS A 165 5.28 -6.32 -17.30
C LYS A 165 4.40 -5.49 -18.24
N HIS A 166 4.39 -5.84 -19.52
CA HIS A 166 3.57 -5.16 -20.53
C HIS A 166 2.12 -5.00 -20.05
N LYS A 167 1.61 -3.76 -20.07
CA LYS A 167 0.22 -3.39 -19.71
C LYS A 167 -0.18 -3.70 -18.27
N SER A 168 0.75 -4.11 -17.41
CA SER A 168 0.45 -4.42 -16.01
C SER A 168 0.16 -3.19 -15.15
N ILE A 169 0.59 -2.00 -15.61
CA ILE A 169 0.39 -0.70 -14.95
C ILE A 169 -0.15 0.33 -15.95
N SER A 170 0.45 0.43 -17.14
CA SER A 170 0.09 1.43 -18.15
C SER A 170 -1.35 1.30 -18.66
N ARG A 171 -1.97 0.13 -18.48
CA ARG A 171 -3.37 -0.18 -18.82
C ARG A 171 -4.16 -0.76 -17.64
N ARG A 172 -3.60 -0.75 -16.44
CA ARG A 172 -4.28 -1.31 -15.26
C ARG A 172 -5.41 -0.35 -14.84
N PRO A 173 -6.66 -0.83 -14.72
CA PRO A 173 -7.74 0.00 -14.18
C PRO A 173 -7.58 0.15 -12.67
N ILE A 174 -8.35 1.06 -12.08
CA ILE A 174 -8.39 1.23 -10.62
C ILE A 174 -9.23 0.11 -10.03
N TYR A 175 -8.60 -0.74 -9.21
CA TYR A 175 -9.33 -1.80 -8.51
C TYR A 175 -9.75 -1.38 -7.10
N ARG A 176 -8.95 -0.57 -6.40
CA ARG A 176 -9.26 -0.13 -5.04
C ARG A 176 -10.54 0.69 -5.00
N GLU A 177 -11.58 0.17 -4.36
CA GLU A 177 -12.91 0.80 -4.30
C GLU A 177 -12.84 2.27 -3.81
N ARG A 178 -12.09 2.51 -2.74
CA ARG A 178 -11.87 3.85 -2.16
C ARG A 178 -11.17 4.85 -3.07
N MET A 179 -10.56 4.40 -4.17
CA MET A 179 -9.86 5.25 -5.13
C MET A 179 -10.64 5.40 -6.45
N LYS A 180 -11.71 4.62 -6.68
CA LYS A 180 -12.47 4.67 -7.94
C LYS A 180 -13.16 6.00 -8.17
N SER A 181 -13.60 6.67 -7.10
CA SER A 181 -14.23 7.98 -7.14
C SER A 181 -13.23 9.15 -7.14
N LEU A 182 -11.94 8.88 -7.35
CA LEU A 182 -10.93 9.92 -7.35
C LEU A 182 -11.00 10.74 -8.65
N GLU A 183 -11.25 12.04 -8.51
CA GLU A 183 -11.41 13.01 -9.59
C GLU A 183 -10.31 14.09 -9.57
N VAL A 184 -10.19 14.85 -10.67
CA VAL A 184 -9.32 16.03 -10.72
C VAL A 184 -9.78 17.05 -9.68
N GLY A 185 -8.83 17.62 -8.94
CA GLY A 185 -9.08 18.54 -7.82
C GLY A 185 -9.20 17.87 -6.46
N HIS A 186 -9.43 16.55 -6.39
CA HIS A 186 -9.41 15.80 -5.13
C HIS A 186 -7.99 15.70 -4.56
N TYR A 187 -7.91 15.50 -3.25
CA TYR A 187 -6.63 15.29 -2.54
C TYR A 187 -6.40 13.82 -2.23
N CYS A 188 -5.12 13.43 -2.12
CA CYS A 188 -4.64 12.14 -1.66
C CYS A 188 -3.34 12.33 -0.88
N ASP A 189 -2.98 11.32 -0.08
CA ASP A 189 -1.64 11.24 0.49
C ASP A 189 -0.73 10.52 -0.51
N VAL A 190 0.41 11.12 -0.83
CA VAL A 190 1.40 10.54 -1.75
C VAL A 190 2.76 10.39 -1.08
N ASN A 191 3.43 9.27 -1.33
CA ASN A 191 4.77 8.98 -0.81
C ASN A 191 5.83 9.39 -1.84
N LEU A 192 6.82 10.15 -1.40
CA LEU A 192 7.90 10.69 -2.23
C LEU A 192 9.15 9.79 -2.30
N SER A 193 9.05 8.53 -1.87
CA SER A 193 10.16 7.57 -1.89
C SER A 193 10.72 7.32 -3.29
N TRP A 194 9.90 7.46 -4.34
CA TRP A 194 10.34 7.33 -5.73
C TRP A 194 11.40 8.38 -6.11
N ILE A 195 11.29 9.60 -5.57
CA ILE A 195 12.22 10.70 -5.85
C ILE A 195 13.32 10.82 -4.79
N GLY A 196 13.53 9.78 -3.98
CA GLY A 196 14.60 9.71 -2.98
C GLY A 196 14.23 10.25 -1.60
N LEU A 197 12.99 10.70 -1.37
CA LEU A 197 12.52 11.13 -0.05
C LEU A 197 11.83 9.97 0.66
N SER A 198 12.62 9.05 1.21
CA SER A 198 12.14 7.84 1.89
C SER A 198 11.08 8.18 2.96
N ASP A 199 9.97 7.43 2.95
CA ASP A 199 8.88 7.50 3.92
C ASP A 199 8.27 8.89 4.16
N THR A 200 8.44 9.79 3.20
CA THR A 200 7.87 11.13 3.23
C THR A 200 6.52 11.11 2.52
N TRP A 201 5.45 11.17 3.32
CA TRP A 201 4.08 11.32 2.83
C TRP A 201 3.69 12.79 2.83
N VAL A 202 3.10 13.27 1.74
CA VAL A 202 2.59 14.63 1.59
C VAL A 202 1.18 14.63 1.06
N ASN A 203 0.43 15.69 1.35
CA ASN A 203 -0.85 15.94 0.71
C ASN A 203 -0.60 16.41 -0.73
N ALA A 204 -1.28 15.78 -1.68
CA ALA A 204 -1.18 16.15 -3.08
C ALA A 204 -2.56 16.20 -3.74
N GLN A 205 -2.73 17.15 -4.65
CA GLN A 205 -3.95 17.32 -5.41
C GLN A 205 -3.86 16.61 -6.75
N VAL A 206 -4.92 15.90 -7.15
CA VAL A 206 -5.02 15.31 -8.48
C VAL A 206 -5.14 16.42 -9.51
N ARG A 207 -4.15 16.51 -10.40
CA ARG A 207 -4.12 17.46 -11.52
C ARG A 207 -4.74 16.88 -12.78
N MET A 208 -4.42 15.63 -13.07
CA MET A 208 -4.72 15.01 -14.35
C MET A 208 -4.88 13.50 -14.21
N LYS A 209 -5.77 12.92 -15.00
CA LYS A 209 -5.92 11.47 -15.17
C LYS A 209 -5.27 11.03 -16.48
N CYS A 210 -4.70 9.83 -16.50
CA CYS A 210 -4.24 9.23 -17.75
C CYS A 210 -5.42 9.03 -18.72
N GLN A 211 -5.25 9.42 -19.99
CA GLN A 211 -6.30 9.37 -21.01
C GLN A 211 -6.67 7.94 -21.42
N PHE A 212 -5.82 6.97 -21.13
CA PHE A 212 -5.97 5.58 -21.59
C PHE A 212 -6.78 4.67 -20.66
N GLY A 213 -7.49 5.25 -19.69
CA GLY A 213 -8.27 4.51 -18.70
C GLY A 213 -7.42 3.75 -17.67
N SER A 214 -6.12 4.07 -17.58
CA SER A 214 -5.26 3.52 -16.53
C SER A 214 -5.49 4.25 -15.21
N GLY A 215 -5.22 3.58 -14.09
CA GLY A 215 -5.22 4.18 -12.76
C GLY A 215 -4.04 5.12 -12.48
N GLN A 216 -3.35 5.59 -13.52
CA GLN A 216 -2.23 6.54 -13.39
C GLN A 216 -2.73 7.98 -13.37
N TYR A 217 -2.32 8.71 -12.33
CA TYR A 217 -2.78 10.06 -12.03
C TYR A 217 -1.56 10.95 -11.84
N GLN A 218 -1.64 12.18 -12.35
CA GLN A 218 -0.67 13.22 -12.05
C GLN A 218 -1.12 13.98 -10.82
N PHE A 219 -0.21 14.14 -9.87
CA PHE A 219 -0.41 14.85 -8.64
C PHE A 219 0.42 16.14 -8.61
N VAL A 220 -0.13 17.19 -8.03
CA VAL A 220 0.57 18.42 -7.63
C VAL A 220 0.82 18.36 -6.13
N TYR A 221 2.05 18.63 -5.70
CA TYR A 221 2.40 18.73 -4.28
C TYR A 221 3.43 19.83 -4.05
N PHE A 222 3.53 20.28 -2.81
CA PHE A 222 4.60 21.19 -2.38
C PHE A 222 5.76 20.37 -1.83
N HIS A 223 6.93 20.55 -2.41
CA HIS A 223 8.13 19.82 -1.98
C HIS A 223 8.50 20.23 -0.54
N PRO A 224 8.66 19.29 0.42
CA PRO A 224 8.82 19.62 1.84
C PRO A 224 9.98 20.58 2.16
N GLN A 225 11.09 20.47 1.43
CA GLN A 225 12.29 21.27 1.71
C GLN A 225 12.32 22.61 0.96
N THR A 226 11.81 22.65 -0.27
CA THR A 226 11.93 23.83 -1.13
C THR A 226 10.65 24.64 -1.18
N GLN A 227 9.54 24.08 -0.70
CA GLN A 227 8.19 24.65 -0.77
C GLN A 227 7.76 24.99 -2.20
N GLN A 228 8.44 24.43 -3.20
CA GLN A 228 8.10 24.62 -4.61
C GLN A 228 7.06 23.59 -5.03
N GLU A 229 6.15 24.03 -5.88
CA GLU A 229 5.18 23.15 -6.54
C GLU A 229 5.92 22.17 -7.47
N GLN A 230 5.59 20.89 -7.36
CA GLN A 230 6.18 19.80 -8.15
C GLN A 230 5.09 18.86 -8.65
N PHE A 231 5.42 18.08 -9.70
CA PHE A 231 4.50 17.13 -10.33
C PHE A 231 5.04 15.71 -10.25
N LEU A 232 4.16 14.76 -9.96
CA LEU A 232 4.49 13.35 -9.90
C LEU A 232 3.35 12.50 -10.44
N TRP A 233 3.67 11.50 -11.26
CA TRP A 233 2.74 10.48 -11.71
C TRP A 233 2.84 9.23 -10.84
N LEU A 234 1.69 8.73 -10.39
CA LEU A 234 1.56 7.51 -9.60
C LEU A 234 0.35 6.70 -10.05
N HIS A 235 0.41 5.38 -9.88
CA HIS A 235 -0.77 4.54 -10.00
C HIS A 235 -1.50 4.47 -8.65
N VAL A 236 -2.79 4.81 -8.62
CA VAL A 236 -3.55 4.93 -7.36
C VAL A 236 -3.74 3.59 -6.62
N ASP A 237 -3.62 2.46 -7.33
CA ASP A 237 -3.58 1.14 -6.68
C ASP A 237 -2.29 0.85 -5.90
N ASN A 238 -1.21 1.59 -6.12
CA ASN A 238 0.04 1.39 -5.40
C ASN A 238 -0.07 1.92 -3.96
N MET A 239 -0.45 1.06 -3.01
CA MET A 239 -0.62 1.43 -1.60
C MET A 239 0.66 1.95 -0.91
N ARG A 240 1.84 1.69 -1.49
CA ARG A 240 3.11 2.22 -0.98
C ARG A 240 3.36 3.66 -1.40
N GLU A 241 2.73 4.08 -2.51
CA GLU A 241 2.94 5.40 -3.11
C GLU A 241 1.72 6.31 -2.99
N CYS A 242 0.51 5.76 -2.85
CA CYS A 242 -0.73 6.52 -2.82
C CYS A 242 -1.74 5.95 -1.82
N ALA A 243 -2.28 6.82 -0.97
CA ALA A 243 -3.30 6.50 0.02
C ALA A 243 -4.43 7.55 -0.03
N PRO A 244 -5.63 7.20 0.47
CA PRO A 244 -6.70 8.18 0.59
C PRO A 244 -6.25 9.35 1.46
N TYR A 245 -6.79 10.53 1.17
CA TYR A 245 -6.48 11.75 1.89
C TYR A 245 -6.59 11.59 3.41
N GLY A 246 -5.58 12.09 4.14
CA GLY A 246 -5.57 12.15 5.60
C GLY A 246 -5.33 10.81 6.32
N THR A 247 -4.95 9.75 5.60
CA THR A 247 -4.68 8.42 6.19
C THR A 247 -3.21 8.18 6.56
N LYS A 248 -2.30 9.01 6.04
CA LYS A 248 -0.85 8.92 6.22
C LYS A 248 -0.21 10.23 6.67
N THR A 249 -0.73 11.37 6.22
CA THR A 249 -0.17 12.70 6.53
C THR A 249 -0.54 13.17 7.94
N VAL A 250 -1.82 13.09 8.31
CA VAL A 250 -2.35 13.54 9.63
C VAL A 250 -1.71 12.81 10.81
N LEU A 251 -1.30 11.55 10.62
CA LEU A 251 -0.64 10.77 11.67
C LEU A 251 0.70 11.35 12.10
N LYS A 252 1.42 12.07 11.22
CA LYS A 252 2.74 12.64 11.58
C LYS A 252 2.60 13.84 12.50
N ASP A 253 1.65 14.72 12.22
CA ASP A 253 1.44 15.94 13.02
C ASP A 253 0.98 15.60 14.44
N GLN A 254 0.21 14.51 14.62
CA GLN A 254 -0.22 14.04 15.93
C GLN A 254 0.92 13.38 16.73
N VAL A 255 1.70 12.51 16.10
CA VAL A 255 2.83 11.83 16.76
C VAL A 255 3.90 12.84 17.20
N GLN A 256 4.22 13.82 16.35
CA GLN A 256 5.23 14.82 16.68
C GLN A 256 4.79 15.69 17.87
N LYS A 257 3.50 16.04 17.93
CA LYS A 257 2.94 16.79 19.07
C LYS A 257 2.98 15.99 20.38
N GLU A 258 2.66 14.70 20.33
CA GLU A 258 2.74 13.82 21.52
C GLU A 258 4.18 13.61 22.01
N GLU A 259 5.16 13.57 21.10
CA GLU A 259 6.58 13.47 21.45
C GLU A 259 7.10 14.77 22.10
N GLU A 260 6.72 15.92 21.56
CA GLU A 260 7.02 17.25 22.14
C GLU A 260 6.40 17.38 23.55
N GLU A 261 5.14 16.99 23.75
CA GLU A 261 4.47 17.01 25.06
C GLU A 261 5.13 16.07 26.10
N LYS A 262 5.62 14.89 25.67
CA LYS A 262 6.36 13.96 26.56
C LYS A 262 7.72 14.53 26.98
N GLN A 263 8.42 15.16 26.05
CA GLN A 263 9.74 15.74 26.33
C GLN A 263 9.64 16.89 27.34
N ASP A 264 8.61 17.72 27.24
CA ASP A 264 8.34 18.79 28.21
C ASP A 264 7.98 18.23 29.60
N THR A 265 7.28 17.09 29.65
CA THR A 265 6.87 16.46 30.91
C THR A 265 8.07 15.82 31.65
N GLU A 266 8.99 15.17 30.95
CA GLU A 266 10.19 14.57 31.58
C GLU A 266 11.15 15.62 32.15
N VAL A 267 11.30 16.78 31.50
CA VAL A 267 12.12 17.88 32.00
C VAL A 267 11.55 18.48 33.29
N CYS A 268 10.22 18.48 33.43
CA CYS A 268 9.55 19.03 34.60
C CYS A 268 9.60 18.11 35.84
N CYS A 269 9.92 16.82 35.67
CA CYS A 269 10.05 15.86 36.78
C CYS A 269 11.48 15.71 37.33
N LEU A 270 12.46 16.45 36.80
CA LEU A 270 13.87 16.40 37.20
C LEU A 270 14.32 17.59 38.06
N PHE A 271 13.40 18.48 38.45
CA PHE A 271 13.62 19.61 39.36
C PHE A 271 12.67 19.55 40.55
#